data_AF-A0A959S2U1-F1
#
_entry.id   AF-A0A959S2U1-F1
#
_cell.length_a   1.000
_cell.length_b   1.000
_cell.length_c   1.000
_cell.angle_alpha   90.00
_cell.angle_beta   90.00
_cell.angle_gamma   90.00
#
_symmetry.space_group_name_H-M   'P 1'
#
loop_
_entity.id
_entity.type
_entity.pdbx_description
1 polymer ?
#
loop_
_entity_poly.entity_id
_entity_poly.type
_entity_poly.pdbx_seq_one_letter_code
_entity_poly.pdbx_strand_id
1 'polypeptide(L)'
;MGYLKAQWEKYKTKSVWSKAIDVFYLAFFFFFVTPQGRTFLQRGLLELGLFSSTEVNENAILSTTSLNWKLMDMDGNTILFSDLQGEVIFLNFWSTWCGPCTAEMPNIIELMERMEGRATFVFASHE
;
A
#
# COMPACT_ATOMS: atom_id res chain seq x y z
N MET A 1 16.01 -7.60 -41.45
CA MET A 1 16.99 -8.33 -40.60
C MET A 1 18.44 -7.80 -40.65
N GLY A 2 18.73 -6.62 -41.24
CA GLY A 2 20.11 -6.10 -41.34
C GLY A 2 20.50 -5.03 -40.30
N TYR A 3 19.55 -4.22 -39.83
CA TYR A 3 19.82 -3.09 -38.95
C TYR A 3 20.38 -3.50 -37.57
N LEU A 4 19.79 -4.54 -36.96
CA LEU A 4 20.21 -5.02 -35.64
C LEU A 4 21.62 -5.64 -35.65
N LYS A 5 22.00 -6.33 -36.74
CA LYS A 5 23.36 -6.86 -36.90
C LYS A 5 24.40 -5.75 -36.99
N ALA A 6 24.12 -4.69 -37.75
CA ALA A 6 25.03 -3.55 -37.89
C ALA A 6 25.25 -2.80 -36.57
N GLN A 7 24.18 -2.64 -35.77
CA GLN A 7 24.28 -2.03 -34.44
C GLN A 7 25.06 -2.91 -33.44
N TRP A 8 24.90 -4.24 -33.53
CA TRP A 8 25.62 -5.19 -32.68
C TRP A 8 27.14 -5.19 -32.94
N GLU A 9 27.56 -5.14 -34.21
CA GLU A 9 28.99 -5.04 -34.55
C GLU A 9 29.58 -3.70 -34.07
N LYS A 10 28.84 -2.60 -34.20
CA LYS A 10 29.25 -1.28 -33.68
C LYS A 10 29.32 -1.24 -32.15
N TYR A 11 28.49 -2.03 -31.46
CA TYR A 11 28.53 -2.13 -30.00
C TYR A 11 29.74 -2.92 -29.49
N LYS A 12 30.16 -3.97 -30.21
CA LYS A 12 31.35 -4.76 -29.85
C LYS A 12 32.63 -3.94 -29.83
N THR A 13 32.75 -2.94 -30.68
CA THR A 13 33.93 -2.07 -30.77
C THR A 13 33.98 -0.96 -29.73
N LYS A 14 32.91 -0.75 -28.95
CA LYS A 14 32.93 0.22 -27.84
C LYS A 14 33.94 -0.18 -26.75
N SER A 15 34.53 0.84 -26.13
CA SER A 15 35.38 0.70 -24.93
C SER A 15 34.64 -0.02 -23.80
N VAL A 16 35.38 -0.82 -23.04
CA VAL A 16 34.87 -1.56 -21.86
C VAL A 16 34.17 -0.60 -20.88
N TRP A 17 34.69 0.62 -20.74
CA TRP A 17 34.12 1.64 -19.86
C TRP A 17 32.74 2.14 -20.34
N SER A 18 32.56 2.33 -21.66
CA SER A 18 31.26 2.69 -22.23
C SER A 18 30.24 1.55 -22.13
N LYS A 19 30.68 0.29 -22.24
CA LYS A 19 29.80 -0.88 -22.05
C LYS A 19 29.35 -1.01 -20.60
N ALA A 20 30.25 -0.78 -19.65
CA ALA A 20 29.92 -0.79 -18.22
C ALA A 20 28.87 0.27 -17.88
N ILE A 21 29.00 1.46 -18.46
CA ILE A 21 28.03 2.55 -18.30
C ILE A 21 26.67 2.19 -18.92
N ASP A 22 26.65 1.67 -20.16
CA ASP A 22 25.42 1.25 -20.81
C ASP A 22 24.68 0.16 -20.00
N VAL A 23 25.43 -0.80 -19.44
CA VAL A 23 24.87 -1.86 -18.56
C VAL A 23 24.38 -1.28 -17.24
N PHE A 24 25.10 -0.34 -16.64
CA PHE A 24 24.67 0.34 -15.42
C PHE A 24 23.36 1.11 -15.64
N TYR A 25 23.24 1.87 -16.73
CA TYR A 25 22.00 2.59 -17.05
C TYR A 25 20.83 1.65 -17.32
N LEU A 26 21.06 0.53 -18.01
CA LEU A 26 20.02 -0.47 -18.22
C LEU A 26 19.59 -1.12 -16.90
N ALA A 27 20.54 -1.46 -16.01
CA ALA A 27 20.23 -2.02 -14.70
C ALA A 27 19.50 -1.00 -13.82
N PHE A 28 19.91 0.27 -13.83
CA PHE A 28 19.26 1.36 -13.11
C PHE A 28 17.83 1.61 -13.62
N PHE A 29 17.66 1.62 -14.94
CA PHE A 29 16.35 1.77 -15.56
C PHE A 29 15.43 0.60 -15.19
N PHE A 30 15.91 -0.64 -15.27
CA PHE A 30 15.15 -1.80 -14.83
C PHE A 30 14.80 -1.73 -13.34
N PHE A 31 15.75 -1.35 -12.47
CA PHE A 31 15.49 -1.18 -11.05
C PHE A 31 14.34 -0.20 -10.79
N PHE A 32 14.37 0.99 -11.41
CA PHE A 32 13.32 2.00 -11.26
C PHE A 32 11.98 1.63 -11.93
N VAL A 33 12.01 0.85 -13.01
CA VAL A 33 10.79 0.40 -13.72
C VAL A 33 10.14 -0.79 -13.01
N THR A 34 10.93 -1.64 -12.35
CA THR A 34 10.39 -2.78 -11.63
C THR A 34 9.57 -2.35 -10.41
N PRO A 35 8.53 -3.13 -10.04
CA PRO A 35 7.73 -2.86 -8.85
C PRO A 35 8.57 -2.70 -7.58
N GLN A 36 9.68 -3.45 -7.46
CA GLN A 36 10.53 -3.40 -6.27
C GLN A 36 11.22 -2.05 -6.07
N GLY A 37 11.74 -1.42 -7.14
CA GLY A 37 12.39 -0.12 -7.02
C GLY A 37 11.41 1.00 -6.68
N ARG A 38 10.19 0.95 -7.22
CA ARG A 38 9.13 1.91 -6.88
C ARG A 38 8.73 1.82 -5.40
N THR A 39 8.55 0.60 -4.88
CA THR A 39 8.22 0.39 -3.46
C THR A 39 9.35 0.88 -2.54
N PHE A 40 10.61 0.64 -2.90
CA PHE A 40 11.76 1.14 -2.13
C PHE A 40 11.80 2.67 -2.06
N LEU A 41 11.63 3.33 -3.22
CA LEU A 41 11.61 4.79 -3.28
C LEU A 41 10.43 5.38 -2.50
N GLN A 42 9.24 4.82 -2.66
CA GLN A 42 8.03 5.27 -1.95
C GLN A 42 8.20 5.17 -0.43
N ARG A 43 8.78 4.07 0.08
CA ARG A 43 9.07 3.89 1.51
C ARG A 43 10.04 4.95 2.02
N GLY A 44 11.16 5.16 1.32
CA GLY A 44 12.13 6.18 1.71
C GLY A 44 11.54 7.58 1.73
N LEU A 45 10.67 7.91 0.77
CA LEU A 45 9.99 9.21 0.74
C LEU A 45 9.00 9.42 1.90
N LEU A 46 8.29 8.37 2.31
CA LEU A 46 7.40 8.41 3.48
C LEU A 46 8.19 8.56 4.78
N GLU A 47 9.32 7.86 4.92
CA GLU A 47 10.22 8.00 6.09
C GLU A 47 10.82 9.41 6.20
N LEU A 48 11.07 10.08 5.08
CA LEU A 48 11.55 11.46 5.04
C LEU A 48 10.48 12.50 5.40
N GLY A 49 9.22 12.08 5.62
CA GLY A 49 8.13 12.98 6.02
C GLY A 49 7.74 14.01 4.95
N LEU A 50 8.20 13.85 3.70
CA LEU A 50 7.85 14.74 2.58
C LEU A 50 6.38 14.61 2.15
N PHE A 51 5.71 13.56 2.62
CA PHE A 51 4.29 13.32 2.48
C PHE A 51 3.66 13.36 3.87
N SER A 52 3.19 14.53 4.30
CA SER A 52 2.39 14.63 5.52
C SER A 52 1.00 14.07 5.25
N SER A 53 0.56 13.13 6.08
CA SER A 53 -0.87 12.83 6.20
C SER A 53 -1.60 14.11 6.65
N THR A 54 -2.86 14.26 6.20
CA THR A 54 -3.77 15.34 6.59
C THR A 54 -3.71 15.63 8.08
N GLU A 55 -3.84 16.90 8.47
CA GLU A 55 -3.88 17.33 9.88
C GLU A 55 -4.95 16.53 10.64
N VAL A 56 -4.51 15.79 11.66
CA VAL A 56 -5.39 15.02 12.55
C VAL A 56 -6.12 16.02 13.43
N ASN A 57 -7.43 16.15 13.25
CA ASN A 57 -8.26 16.87 14.20
C ASN A 57 -8.38 16.03 15.47
N GLU A 58 -7.64 16.41 16.52
CA GLU A 58 -7.64 15.76 17.84
C GLU A 58 -9.04 15.66 18.49
N ASN A 59 -10.02 16.43 17.99
CA ASN A 59 -11.39 16.47 18.52
C ASN A 59 -12.44 16.05 17.49
N ALA A 60 -12.13 15.09 16.61
CA ALA A 60 -13.12 14.50 15.72
C ALA A 60 -14.19 13.72 16.51
N ILE A 61 -15.18 14.43 17.04
CA ILE A 61 -16.36 13.83 17.67
C ILE A 61 -17.18 13.16 16.57
N LEU A 62 -17.31 11.84 16.64
CA LEU A 62 -18.23 11.10 15.79
C LEU A 62 -19.66 11.59 16.08
N SER A 63 -20.27 12.26 15.11
CA SER A 63 -21.65 12.72 15.24
C SER A 63 -22.61 11.52 15.30
N THR A 64 -23.79 11.70 15.88
CA THR A 64 -24.86 10.69 15.85
C THR A 64 -25.24 10.28 14.43
N THR A 65 -25.11 11.18 13.46
CA THR A 65 -25.28 10.88 12.03
C THR A 65 -24.20 9.94 11.50
N SER A 66 -22.96 10.09 11.94
CA SER A 66 -21.83 9.22 11.55
C SER A 66 -21.96 7.81 12.12
N LEU A 67 -22.59 7.66 13.29
CA LEU A 67 -22.89 6.37 13.93
C LEU A 67 -24.06 5.62 13.28
N ASN A 68 -24.93 6.31 12.51
CA ASN A 68 -26.04 5.69 11.78
C ASN A 68 -25.60 5.00 10.47
N TRP A 69 -24.35 4.54 10.41
CA TRP A 69 -23.83 3.81 9.26
C TRP A 69 -24.32 2.36 9.32
N LYS A 70 -24.99 1.93 8.25
CA LYS A 70 -25.46 0.56 8.07
C LYS A 70 -24.40 -0.22 7.29
N LEU A 71 -23.94 -1.30 7.90
CA LEU A 71 -23.01 -2.27 7.32
C LEU A 71 -23.77 -3.56 7.05
N MET A 72 -23.31 -4.31 6.07
CA MET A 72 -23.77 -5.67 5.83
C MET A 72 -22.61 -6.60 6.14
N ASP A 73 -22.86 -7.63 6.94
CA ASP A 73 -21.87 -8.69 7.16
C ASP A 73 -21.83 -9.67 5.99
N MET A 74 -20.90 -10.63 6.05
CA MET A 74 -20.75 -11.66 5.03
C MET A 74 -21.94 -12.64 4.96
N ASP A 75 -22.76 -12.68 6.00
CA ASP A 75 -23.94 -13.55 6.12
C ASP A 75 -25.23 -12.82 5.66
N GLY A 76 -25.13 -11.55 5.25
CA GLY A 76 -26.24 -10.72 4.78
C GLY A 76 -27.03 -10.01 5.88
N ASN A 77 -26.60 -10.09 7.14
CA ASN A 77 -27.22 -9.36 8.24
C ASN A 77 -26.82 -7.88 8.19
N THR A 78 -27.79 -7.01 8.47
CA THR A 78 -27.52 -5.59 8.63
C THR A 78 -27.03 -5.32 10.04
N ILE A 79 -25.83 -4.79 10.16
CA ILE A 79 -25.23 -4.32 11.41
C ILE A 79 -25.29 -2.79 11.42
N LEU A 80 -25.80 -2.19 12.48
CA LEU A 80 -25.67 -0.74 12.66
C LEU A 80 -24.38 -0.43 13.42
N PHE A 81 -23.62 0.54 12.95
CA PHE A 81 -22.40 0.97 13.63
C PHE A 81 -22.69 1.57 15.03
N SER A 82 -23.92 2.03 15.27
CA SER A 82 -24.41 2.42 16.60
C SER A 82 -24.42 1.27 17.62
N ASP A 83 -24.54 0.02 17.16
CA ASP A 83 -24.58 -1.14 18.05
C ASP A 83 -23.21 -1.42 18.69
N LEU A 84 -22.14 -0.92 18.06
CA LEU A 84 -20.77 -1.02 18.55
C LEU A 84 -20.39 0.12 19.50
N GLN A 85 -21.34 1.00 19.86
CA GLN A 85 -21.08 2.14 20.73
C GLN A 85 -20.68 1.67 22.15
N GLY A 86 -19.54 2.17 22.63
CA GLY A 86 -19.00 1.81 23.95
C GLY A 86 -17.91 0.74 23.88
N GLU A 87 -17.68 0.12 22.72
CA GLU A 87 -16.55 -0.77 22.46
C GLU A 87 -15.37 0.01 21.88
N VAL A 88 -14.15 -0.52 22.09
CA VAL A 88 -12.96 -0.03 21.38
C VAL A 88 -12.98 -0.65 19.99
N ILE A 89 -13.18 0.18 18.95
CA ILE A 89 -13.31 -0.29 17.58
C ILE A 89 -12.04 0.03 16.79
N PHE A 90 -11.47 -0.98 16.14
CA PHE A 90 -10.51 -0.80 15.06
C PHE A 90 -11.25 -0.86 13.72
N LEU A 91 -11.39 0.28 13.05
CA LEU A 91 -12.03 0.38 11.73
C LEU A 91 -10.97 0.51 10.63
N ASN A 92 -10.98 -0.40 9.67
CA ASN A 92 -10.09 -0.36 8.51
C ASN A 92 -10.90 -0.42 7.21
N PHE A 93 -10.66 0.53 6.30
CA PHE A 93 -11.24 0.50 4.96
C PHE A 93 -10.35 -0.36 4.07
N TRP A 94 -10.87 -1.53 3.70
CA TRP A 94 -10.11 -2.60 3.06
C TRP A 94 -10.68 -2.95 1.68
N SER A 95 -9.81 -3.45 0.81
CA SER A 95 -10.17 -4.03 -0.48
C SER A 95 -9.12 -5.05 -0.96
N THR A 96 -9.54 -6.05 -1.74
CA THR A 96 -8.66 -7.12 -2.28
C THR A 96 -7.66 -6.63 -3.32
N TRP A 97 -7.95 -5.51 -4.00
CA TRP A 97 -7.05 -4.90 -4.98
C TRP A 97 -6.14 -3.84 -4.38
N CYS A 98 -6.28 -3.55 -3.08
CA CYS A 98 -5.42 -2.62 -2.37
C CYS A 98 -4.08 -3.29 -2.00
N GLY A 99 -3.05 -3.07 -2.84
CA GLY A 99 -1.70 -3.57 -2.61
C GLY A 99 -1.09 -3.20 -1.24
N PRO A 100 -1.15 -1.92 -0.83
CA PRO A 100 -0.70 -1.51 0.51
C PRO A 100 -1.48 -2.18 1.65
N CYS A 101 -2.82 -2.25 1.55
CA CYS A 101 -3.66 -2.91 2.56
C CYS A 101 -3.25 -4.38 2.74
N THR A 102 -3.05 -5.10 1.62
CA THR A 102 -2.58 -6.50 1.65
C THR A 102 -1.23 -6.65 2.33
N ALA A 103 -0.32 -5.69 2.13
CA ALA A 103 0.98 -5.68 2.79
C ALA A 103 0.90 -5.39 4.30
N GLU A 104 -0.15 -4.70 4.77
CA GLU A 104 -0.36 -4.34 6.18
C GLU A 104 -1.04 -5.44 6.99
N MET A 105 -1.82 -6.31 6.34
CA MET A 105 -2.61 -7.35 7.01
C MET A 105 -1.84 -8.26 7.98
N PRO A 106 -0.60 -8.72 7.71
CA PRO A 106 0.14 -9.53 8.68
C PRO A 106 0.32 -8.84 10.04
N ASN A 107 0.56 -7.52 10.03
CA ASN A 107 0.70 -6.74 11.26
C ASN A 107 -0.65 -6.53 11.95
N ILE A 108 -1.73 -6.41 11.17
CA ILE A 108 -3.09 -6.29 11.73
C ILE A 108 -3.52 -7.60 12.39
N ILE A 109 -3.19 -8.75 11.80
CA ILE A 109 -3.46 -10.06 12.42
C ILE A 109 -2.72 -10.18 13.77
N GLU A 110 -1.45 -9.79 13.82
CA GLU A 110 -0.69 -9.77 15.09
C GLU A 110 -1.33 -8.84 16.12
N LEU A 111 -1.84 -7.68 15.68
CA LEU A 111 -2.57 -6.75 16.55
C LEU A 111 -3.90 -7.34 17.04
N MET A 112 -4.63 -8.03 16.17
CA MET A 112 -5.89 -8.72 16.50
C MET A 112 -5.67 -9.76 17.60
N GLU A 113 -4.65 -10.61 17.45
CA GLU A 113 -4.30 -11.61 18.46
C GLU A 113 -3.93 -10.96 19.80
N ARG A 114 -3.16 -9.87 19.78
CA ARG A 114 -2.79 -9.16 21.01
C ARG A 114 -3.99 -8.48 21.67
N MET A 115 -4.96 -8.01 20.89
CA MET A 115 -6.11 -7.23 21.35
C MET A 115 -7.39 -8.05 21.52
N GLU A 116 -7.28 -9.38 21.46
CA GLU A 116 -8.40 -10.30 21.64
C GLU A 116 -9.16 -10.00 22.94
N GLY A 117 -10.49 -9.86 22.83
CA GLY A 117 -11.38 -9.52 23.95
C GLY A 117 -11.33 -8.07 24.45
N ARG A 118 -10.48 -7.21 23.85
CA ARG A 118 -10.33 -5.79 24.23
C ARG A 118 -10.73 -4.81 23.14
N ALA A 119 -10.69 -5.23 21.88
CA ALA A 119 -11.10 -4.40 20.74
C ALA A 119 -11.84 -5.23 19.69
N THR A 120 -12.83 -4.60 19.06
CA THR A 120 -13.59 -5.16 17.95
C THR A 120 -12.99 -4.66 16.63
N PHE A 121 -12.64 -5.59 15.74
CA PHE A 121 -12.03 -5.28 14.44
C PHE A 121 -13.09 -5.31 13.34
N VAL A 122 -13.25 -4.19 12.63
CA VAL A 122 -14.21 -4.02 11.55
C VAL A 122 -13.46 -3.66 10.27
N PHE A 123 -13.56 -4.53 9.27
CA PHE A 123 -13.03 -4.28 7.93
C PHE A 123 -14.19 -3.92 7.00
N ALA A 124 -14.22 -2.67 6.55
CA ALA A 124 -15.26 -2.18 5.66
C ALA A 124 -14.76 -2.19 4.21
N SER A 125 -15.51 -2.84 3.33
CA SER A 125 -15.28 -2.89 1.88
C SER A 125 -16.51 -2.38 1.15
N HIS A 126 -16.31 -1.81 -0.04
CA HIS A 126 -17.39 -1.39 -0.96
C HIS A 126 -17.51 -2.39 -2.15
N GLU A 127 -17.08 -3.63 -1.96
CA GLU A 127 -17.16 -4.70 -2.96
C GLU A 127 -18.43 -5.54 -2.78
#